data_AF-A0A496R354-F1
#
_entry.id   AF-A0A496R354-F1
#
_cell.length_a   1.000
_cell.length_b   1.000
_cell.length_c   1.000
_cell.angle_alpha   90.00
_cell.angle_beta   90.00
_cell.angle_gamma   90.00
#
_symmetry.space_group_name_H-M   'P 1'
#
loop_
_entity.id
_entity.type
_entity.pdbx_description
1 polymer ?
#
loop_
_entity_poly.entity_id
_entity_poly.type
_entity_poly.pdbx_seq_one_letter_code
_entity_poly.pdbx_strand_id
1 'polypeptide(L)'
;GENSFRNMNVPQLRRFVPSEDRRFMALLQDNGVSIRNPDTLKELRFLNHPDPRNLFWTDNAQVLIIGGRRIERVSTESNESDLLALSQVDKAGFDSQETLRAISGGRFYRWQADSKRWMETADTSTQALRIPRYETPGNRVYMEENNIIVRTINGFGNRMLFGGTDSIKNALSVSPESVSLNNIDEQVFSHGSRTRGKTVSLVFNAIDGDLGLGDVLSILKDYNLKVTFFINGDFIRRHPESTRILAESGHETASLFYTYMNMTDLRYRIDKNFVVKGLGRNEDIFFQETGKELSTFWHAPWYVVSPSILEATQEMNYLYIGRDVDPLDWIVSDGSTGIRDMYMRSADLVERVLEDVRPGSIIPVRIGRPGERDDYLFQMLDLLINGLLNGGYDIVTVGELKIGFRD
;
A
#
# COMPACT_ATOMS: atom_id res chain seq x y z
N GLY A 1 23.77 -42.07 22.96
CA GLY A 1 23.57 -40.90 23.81
C GLY A 1 22.08 -40.70 23.94
N GLU A 2 21.52 -40.97 25.11
CA GLU A 2 20.09 -40.80 25.35
C GLU A 2 19.74 -39.32 25.35
N ASN A 3 18.78 -38.92 24.52
CA ASN A 3 18.21 -37.59 24.56
C ASN A 3 17.37 -37.47 25.85
N SER A 4 17.96 -36.92 26.91
CA SER A 4 17.23 -36.62 28.14
C SER A 4 16.46 -35.31 27.97
N PHE A 5 15.13 -35.38 27.98
CA PHE A 5 14.28 -34.19 28.00
C PHE A 5 14.13 -33.71 29.45
N ARG A 6 14.50 -32.46 29.73
CA ARG A 6 14.26 -31.80 31.01
C ARG A 6 13.09 -30.82 30.86
N ASN A 7 12.08 -30.96 31.71
CA ASN A 7 10.95 -30.03 31.71
C ASN A 7 11.39 -28.68 32.32
N MET A 8 11.32 -27.62 31.52
CA MET A 8 11.52 -26.25 31.97
C MET A 8 10.21 -25.70 32.53
N ASN A 9 10.06 -25.72 33.85
CA ASN A 9 8.93 -25.07 34.51
C ASN A 9 9.14 -23.55 34.52
N VAL A 10 8.84 -22.89 33.40
CA VAL A 10 8.93 -21.44 33.23
C VAL A 10 7.51 -20.90 33.13
N PRO A 11 7.00 -20.23 34.18
CA PRO A 11 5.67 -19.65 34.16
C PRO A 11 5.53 -18.64 33.01
N GLN A 12 4.39 -18.69 32.30
CA GLN A 12 4.01 -17.69 31.31
C GLN A 12 5.02 -17.51 30.17
N LEU A 13 5.75 -18.58 29.81
CA LEU A 13 6.65 -18.57 28.67
C LEU A 13 5.87 -18.40 27.36
N ARG A 14 6.11 -17.30 26.65
CA ARG A 14 5.53 -17.05 25.32
C ARG A 14 6.46 -17.50 24.20
N ARG A 15 7.76 -17.29 24.37
CA ARG A 15 8.76 -17.55 23.34
C ARG A 15 10.13 -17.81 23.95
N PHE A 16 10.94 -18.63 23.30
CA PHE A 16 12.37 -18.76 23.59
C PHE A 16 13.18 -18.37 22.34
N VAL A 17 14.29 -17.67 22.54
CA VAL A 17 15.18 -17.22 21.46
C VAL A 17 16.63 -17.41 21.91
N PRO A 18 17.38 -18.36 21.31
CA PRO A 18 18.80 -18.52 21.60
C PRO A 18 19.63 -17.36 21.03
N SER A 19 20.75 -17.03 21.68
CA SER A 19 21.78 -16.15 21.09
C SER A 19 22.41 -16.80 19.86
N GLU A 20 23.07 -16.00 19.03
CA GLU A 20 23.68 -16.46 17.78
C GLU A 20 24.73 -17.56 18.03
N ASP A 21 25.56 -17.36 19.06
CA ASP A 21 26.57 -18.32 19.52
C ASP A 21 26.01 -19.44 20.43
N ARG A 22 24.70 -19.40 20.72
CA ARG A 22 23.99 -20.33 21.61
C ARG A 22 24.56 -20.41 23.03
N ARG A 23 25.33 -19.42 23.50
CA ARG A 23 25.78 -19.34 24.90
C ARG A 23 24.67 -18.89 25.85
N PHE A 24 23.68 -18.18 25.33
CA PHE A 24 22.57 -17.66 26.10
C PHE A 24 21.22 -18.04 25.48
N MET A 25 20.20 -18.09 26.32
CA MET A 25 18.81 -18.29 25.92
C MET A 25 17.95 -17.21 26.56
N ALA A 26 17.26 -16.43 25.73
CA ALA A 26 16.27 -15.47 26.19
C ALA A 26 14.88 -16.11 26.19
N LEU A 27 14.18 -15.98 27.30
CA LEU A 27 12.83 -16.49 27.52
C LEU A 27 11.88 -15.30 27.71
N LEU A 28 10.99 -15.11 26.75
CA LEU A 28 9.98 -14.06 26.76
C LEU A 28 8.81 -14.47 27.65
N GLN A 29 8.51 -13.65 28.65
CA GLN A 29 7.42 -13.83 29.62
C GLN A 29 6.52 -12.60 29.67
N ASP A 30 5.36 -12.69 30.31
CA ASP A 30 4.37 -11.60 30.34
C ASP A 30 4.91 -10.28 30.94
N ASN A 31 5.87 -10.36 31.87
CA ASN A 31 6.42 -9.24 32.62
C ASN A 31 7.90 -8.94 32.32
N GLY A 32 8.49 -9.59 31.31
CA GLY A 32 9.90 -9.39 31.00
C GLY A 32 10.55 -10.50 30.20
N VAL A 33 11.88 -10.53 30.27
CA VAL A 33 12.72 -11.50 29.58
C VAL A 33 13.71 -12.12 30.57
N SER A 34 13.68 -13.44 30.72
CA SER A 34 14.68 -14.20 31.49
C SER A 34 15.81 -14.64 30.57
N ILE A 35 17.05 -14.24 30.89
CA ILE A 35 18.27 -14.70 30.22
C ILE A 35 18.83 -15.87 31.02
N ARG A 36 19.01 -17.01 30.35
CA ARG A 36 19.45 -18.27 30.97
C ARG A 36 20.63 -18.88 30.24
N ASN A 37 21.39 -19.70 30.95
CA ASN A 37 22.36 -20.58 30.33
C ASN A 37 21.63 -21.81 29.75
N PRO A 38 21.83 -22.16 28.47
CA PRO A 38 21.07 -23.22 27.80
C PRO A 38 21.39 -24.63 28.32
N ASP A 39 22.62 -24.88 28.78
CA ASP A 39 23.04 -26.21 29.26
C ASP A 39 22.54 -26.52 30.68
N THR A 40 22.62 -25.50 31.55
CA THR A 40 22.28 -25.63 32.97
C THR A 40 20.85 -25.18 33.29
N LEU A 41 20.21 -24.44 32.38
CA LEU A 41 18.90 -23.79 32.55
C LEU A 41 18.83 -22.79 33.71
N LYS A 42 19.98 -22.45 34.30
CA LYS A 42 20.07 -21.47 35.38
C LYS A 42 19.76 -20.10 34.84
N GLU A 43 18.88 -19.38 35.52
CA GLU A 43 18.63 -17.97 35.26
C GLU A 43 19.87 -17.16 35.62
N LEU A 44 20.38 -16.44 34.63
CA LEU A 44 21.50 -15.53 34.78
C LEU A 44 21.00 -14.14 35.13
N ARG A 45 19.88 -13.72 34.50
CA ARG A 45 19.30 -12.39 34.68
C ARG A 45 17.85 -12.33 34.28
N PHE A 46 17.10 -11.42 34.88
CA PHE A 46 15.75 -11.06 34.46
C PHE A 46 15.70 -9.59 34.04
N LEU A 47 15.16 -9.32 32.85
CA LEU A 47 15.00 -7.98 32.28
C LEU A 47 13.52 -7.60 32.38
N ASN A 48 13.20 -6.68 33.29
CA ASN A 48 11.84 -6.20 33.49
C ASN A 48 11.35 -5.44 32.26
N HIS A 49 10.18 -5.81 31.74
CA HIS A 49 9.52 -5.06 30.68
C HIS A 49 8.00 -5.16 30.86
N PRO A 50 7.24 -4.04 30.80
CA PRO A 50 5.83 -4.03 31.19
C PRO A 50 4.90 -4.82 30.25
N ASP A 51 5.22 -4.89 28.97
CA ASP A 51 4.44 -5.65 27.96
C ASP A 51 5.33 -6.08 26.78
N PRO A 52 6.22 -7.06 26.95
CA PRO A 52 7.10 -7.49 25.88
C PRO A 52 6.35 -8.43 24.93
N ARG A 53 6.35 -8.11 23.63
CA ARG A 53 5.63 -8.85 22.59
C ARG A 53 6.55 -9.72 21.77
N ASN A 54 7.76 -9.22 21.52
CA ASN A 54 8.78 -9.93 20.77
C ASN A 54 10.18 -9.57 21.26
N LEU A 55 11.17 -10.38 20.91
CA LEU A 55 12.56 -10.17 21.26
C LEU A 55 13.49 -10.69 20.16
N PHE A 56 14.57 -9.95 19.93
CA PHE A 56 15.69 -10.33 19.06
C PHE A 56 17.01 -10.05 19.75
N TRP A 57 18.02 -10.88 19.51
CA TRP A 57 19.40 -10.55 19.86
C TRP A 57 19.95 -9.61 18.79
N THR A 58 20.54 -8.48 19.18
CA THR A 58 21.29 -7.63 18.22
C THR A 58 22.74 -8.09 18.10
N ASP A 59 23.28 -8.62 19.18
CA ASP A 59 24.56 -9.31 19.30
C ASP A 59 24.48 -10.21 20.55
N ASN A 60 25.60 -10.78 21.02
CA ASN A 60 25.60 -11.67 22.19
C ASN A 60 25.53 -10.95 23.56
N ALA A 61 25.60 -9.61 23.58
CA ALA A 61 25.58 -8.77 24.78
C ALA A 61 24.34 -7.86 24.86
N GLN A 62 23.53 -7.79 23.80
CA GLN A 62 22.40 -6.89 23.71
C GLN A 62 21.16 -7.58 23.13
N VAL A 63 20.01 -7.28 23.75
CA VAL A 63 18.70 -7.74 23.28
C VAL A 63 17.83 -6.54 22.91
N LEU A 64 17.17 -6.64 21.77
CA LEU A 64 16.10 -5.77 21.35
C LEU A 64 14.77 -6.33 21.84
N ILE A 65 14.12 -5.64 22.76
CA ILE A 65 12.79 -5.99 23.26
C ILE A 65 11.76 -5.12 22.53
N ILE A 66 10.88 -5.77 21.76
CA ILE A 66 9.77 -5.10 21.08
C ILE A 66 8.55 -5.24 21.99
N GLY A 67 8.25 -4.18 22.71
CA GLY A 67 7.08 -4.06 23.55
C GLY A 67 5.86 -3.50 22.83
N GLY A 68 4.69 -3.61 23.48
CA GLY A 68 3.45 -3.06 22.95
C GLY A 68 3.48 -1.54 22.72
N ARG A 69 4.30 -0.80 23.49
CA ARG A 69 4.38 0.67 23.40
C ARG A 69 5.78 1.23 23.14
N ARG A 70 6.82 0.44 23.40
CA ARG A 70 8.22 0.87 23.29
C ARG A 70 9.10 -0.25 22.75
N ILE A 71 10.12 0.16 22.00
CA ILE A 71 11.20 -0.71 21.53
C ILE A 71 12.47 -0.25 22.24
N GLU A 72 13.04 -1.15 23.02
CA GLU A 72 14.21 -0.88 23.85
C GLU A 72 15.33 -1.83 23.49
N ARG A 73 16.56 -1.30 23.45
CA ARG A 73 17.76 -2.10 23.42
C ARG A 73 18.29 -2.20 24.83
N VAL A 74 18.39 -3.41 25.35
CA VAL A 74 18.78 -3.67 26.73
C VAL A 74 20.07 -4.47 26.73
N SER A 75 21.05 -4.01 27.51
CA SER A 75 22.29 -4.76 27.74
C SER A 75 22.02 -5.97 28.61
N THR A 76 22.56 -7.13 28.23
CA THR A 76 22.51 -8.33 29.07
C THR A 76 23.53 -8.29 30.20
N GLU A 77 24.52 -7.40 30.13
CA GLU A 77 25.59 -7.23 31.13
C GLU A 77 25.32 -6.06 32.09
N SER A 78 24.73 -4.96 31.62
CA SER A 78 24.44 -3.74 32.43
C SER A 78 22.93 -3.49 32.57
N ASN A 79 22.51 -2.74 33.59
CA ASN A 79 21.11 -2.28 33.76
C ASN A 79 20.72 -1.14 32.80
N GLU A 80 21.54 -0.88 31.78
CA GLU A 80 21.28 0.17 30.82
C GLU A 80 20.30 -0.32 29.75
N SER A 81 19.32 0.53 29.47
CA SER A 81 18.35 0.35 28.40
C SER A 81 18.27 1.62 27.58
N ASP A 82 18.45 1.49 26.27
CA ASP A 82 18.29 2.56 25.31
C ASP A 82 16.90 2.46 24.66
N LEU A 83 16.06 3.47 24.87
CA LEU A 83 14.78 3.60 24.17
C LEU A 83 15.03 4.01 22.71
N LEU A 84 14.73 3.10 21.78
CA LEU A 84 14.96 3.33 20.36
C LEU A 84 13.75 3.93 19.66
N ALA A 85 12.55 3.41 19.95
CA ALA A 85 11.32 3.83 19.30
C ALA A 85 10.11 3.63 20.20
N LEU A 86 9.02 4.33 19.88
CA LEU A 86 7.72 4.14 20.49
C LEU A 86 6.87 3.30 19.53
N SER A 87 6.56 2.05 19.91
CA SER A 87 5.80 1.10 19.08
C SER A 87 4.35 1.54 18.86
N GLN A 88 3.78 2.28 19.81
CA GLN A 88 2.42 2.79 19.75
C GLN A 88 2.39 4.16 20.39
N VAL A 89 1.98 5.17 19.63
CA VAL A 89 1.92 6.57 20.08
C VAL A 89 0.47 7.00 20.10
N ASP A 90 0.01 7.52 21.23
CA ASP A 90 -1.36 8.01 21.40
C ASP A 90 -1.53 9.40 20.77
N LYS A 91 -0.52 10.26 20.93
CA LYS A 91 -0.49 11.61 20.36
C LYS A 91 0.96 12.01 20.12
N ALA A 92 1.24 12.64 18.98
CA ALA A 92 2.53 13.27 18.70
C ALA A 92 2.34 14.65 18.07
N GLY A 93 3.34 15.51 18.23
CA GLY A 93 3.35 16.84 17.63
C GLY A 93 4.60 17.62 18.02
N PHE A 94 4.69 18.85 17.52
CA PHE A 94 5.78 19.76 17.86
C PHE A 94 5.35 20.73 18.94
N ASP A 95 6.19 20.97 19.93
CA ASP A 95 5.98 22.04 20.91
C ASP A 95 6.32 23.44 20.33
N SER A 96 6.17 24.48 21.15
CA SER A 96 6.44 25.86 20.75
C SER A 96 7.90 26.14 20.39
N GLN A 97 8.83 25.23 20.74
CA GLN A 97 10.25 25.29 20.42
C GLN A 97 10.62 24.40 19.24
N GLU A 98 9.62 23.91 18.48
CA GLU A 98 9.78 22.96 17.38
C GLU A 98 10.44 21.63 17.78
N THR A 99 10.36 21.26 19.05
CA THR A 99 10.82 19.95 19.52
C THR A 99 9.70 18.94 19.38
N LEU A 100 10.00 17.80 18.76
CA LEU A 100 9.04 16.70 18.62
C LEU A 100 8.76 16.06 19.99
N ARG A 101 7.46 15.96 20.32
CA ARG A 101 6.94 15.34 21.55
C ARG A 101 5.98 14.22 21.19
N ALA A 102 5.92 13.21 22.05
CA ALA A 102 4.99 12.10 21.91
C ALA A 102 4.44 11.67 23.28
N ILE A 103 3.20 11.21 23.29
CA ILE A 103 2.54 10.58 24.43
C ILE A 103 2.35 9.10 24.09
N SER A 104 2.77 8.23 24.99
CA SER A 104 2.51 6.80 24.88
C SER A 104 2.22 6.20 26.25
N GLY A 105 1.01 5.66 26.43
CA GLY A 105 0.61 4.93 27.63
C GLY A 105 0.63 5.81 28.89
N GLY A 106 0.24 7.08 28.76
CA GLY A 106 0.27 8.06 29.84
C GLY A 106 1.66 8.61 30.19
N ARG A 107 2.72 8.18 29.48
CA ARG A 107 4.07 8.75 29.60
C ARG A 107 4.34 9.75 28.49
N PHE A 108 5.22 10.71 28.79
CA PHE A 108 5.55 11.82 27.90
C PHE A 108 7.00 11.70 27.46
N TYR A 109 7.22 11.87 26.16
CA TYR A 109 8.52 11.71 25.53
C TYR A 109 8.87 12.95 24.72
N ARG A 110 10.16 13.30 24.71
CA ARG A 110 10.75 14.31 23.83
C ARG A 110 11.82 13.68 22.95
N TRP A 111 11.84 14.06 21.68
CA TRP A 111 12.92 13.72 20.78
C TRP A 111 14.12 14.61 21.05
N GLN A 112 15.30 14.03 21.21
CA GLN A 112 16.56 14.74 21.21
C GLN A 112 17.22 14.58 19.86
N ALA A 113 17.27 15.66 19.07
CA ALA A 113 17.80 15.64 17.71
C ALA A 113 19.29 15.29 17.67
N ASP A 114 20.09 15.84 18.58
CA ASP A 114 21.55 15.65 18.61
C ASP A 114 21.96 14.19 18.85
N SER A 115 21.26 13.52 19.77
CA SER A 115 21.51 12.13 20.13
C SER A 115 20.65 11.14 19.33
N LYS A 116 19.68 11.63 18.54
CA LYS A 116 18.67 10.84 17.82
C LYS A 116 17.96 9.83 18.72
N ARG A 117 17.53 10.27 19.91
CA ARG A 117 16.92 9.40 20.93
C ARG A 117 15.63 10.00 21.49
N TRP A 118 14.72 9.12 21.89
CA TRP A 118 13.56 9.47 22.71
C TRP A 118 13.96 9.51 24.18
N MET A 119 13.57 10.57 24.87
CA MET A 119 13.77 10.72 26.30
C MET A 119 12.42 10.92 26.99
N GLU A 120 12.15 10.11 28.00
CA GLU A 120 10.99 10.34 28.87
C GLU A 120 11.16 11.67 29.62
N THR A 121 10.08 12.41 29.80
CA THR A 121 10.08 13.71 30.45
C THR A 121 8.90 13.86 31.40
N ALA A 122 9.11 14.56 32.52
CA ALA A 122 8.05 14.92 33.45
C ALA A 122 7.19 16.10 32.95
N ASP A 123 7.61 16.75 31.86
CA ASP A 123 6.86 17.84 31.24
C ASP A 123 5.62 17.29 30.51
N THR A 124 4.46 17.56 31.10
CA THR A 124 3.14 17.10 30.62
C THR A 124 2.42 18.12 29.73
N SER A 125 3.08 19.24 29.38
CA SER A 125 2.49 20.32 28.60
C SER A 125 2.15 19.85 27.17
N THR A 126 0.89 19.48 26.94
CA THR A 126 0.43 18.89 25.68
C THR A 126 -0.70 19.65 24.99
N GLN A 127 -1.19 20.72 25.63
CA GLN A 127 -2.15 21.65 25.06
C GLN A 127 -1.55 22.50 23.91
N ALA A 128 -0.23 22.54 23.78
CA ALA A 128 0.47 23.32 22.75
C ALA A 128 1.06 22.48 21.60
N LEU A 129 0.78 21.17 21.54
CA LEU A 129 1.31 20.33 20.45
C LEU A 129 0.63 20.71 19.14
N ARG A 130 1.41 21.30 18.24
CA ARG A 130 0.98 21.54 16.86
C ARG A 130 0.83 20.20 16.16
N ILE A 131 -0.34 19.98 15.55
CA ILE A 131 -0.63 18.81 14.73
C ILE A 131 0.44 18.73 13.62
N PRO A 132 1.02 17.55 13.35
CA PRO A 132 1.98 17.39 12.28
C PRO A 132 1.38 17.89 10.95
N ARG A 133 2.15 18.70 10.21
CA ARG A 133 1.79 19.07 8.85
C ARG A 133 2.40 18.03 7.91
N TYR A 134 1.56 17.46 7.07
CA TYR A 134 1.96 16.49 6.06
C TYR A 134 2.16 17.14 4.69
N GLU A 135 2.02 18.47 4.61
CA GLU A 135 2.13 19.26 3.39
C GLU A 135 2.91 20.55 3.63
N THR A 136 3.69 20.91 2.63
CA THR A 136 4.34 22.20 2.40
C THR A 136 4.02 22.64 0.97
N PRO A 137 4.21 23.93 0.60
CA PRO A 137 4.03 24.36 -0.78
C PRO A 137 4.86 23.60 -1.82
N GLY A 138 5.91 22.90 -1.41
CA GLY A 138 6.77 22.12 -2.30
C GLY A 138 6.62 20.60 -2.21
N ASN A 139 6.07 20.05 -1.12
CA ASN A 139 6.03 18.61 -0.88
C ASN A 139 4.83 18.17 -0.06
N ARG A 140 4.34 16.96 -0.32
CA ARG A 140 3.32 16.23 0.47
C ARG A 140 3.88 14.89 0.93
N VAL A 141 3.48 14.42 2.10
CA VAL A 141 3.94 13.15 2.68
C VAL A 141 2.73 12.31 3.06
N TYR A 142 2.66 11.08 2.57
CA TYR A 142 1.57 10.16 2.85
C TYR A 142 2.09 8.72 3.00
N MET A 143 1.21 7.81 3.44
CA MET A 143 1.53 6.39 3.55
C MET A 143 0.79 5.59 2.48
N GLU A 144 1.48 4.62 1.91
CA GLU A 144 0.95 3.67 0.93
C GLU A 144 1.60 2.31 1.13
N GLU A 145 0.81 1.24 1.32
CA GLU A 145 1.34 -0.13 1.50
C GLU A 145 2.46 -0.25 2.57
N ASN A 146 2.37 0.54 3.64
CA ASN A 146 3.39 0.70 4.71
C ASN A 146 4.67 1.47 4.33
N ASN A 147 4.76 2.00 3.11
CA ASN A 147 5.81 2.91 2.69
C ASN A 147 5.39 4.35 2.97
N ILE A 148 6.34 5.18 3.38
CA ILE A 148 6.12 6.63 3.47
C ILE A 148 6.56 7.22 2.13
N ILE A 149 5.62 7.82 1.41
CA ILE A 149 5.86 8.47 0.13
C ILE A 149 6.00 9.97 0.34
N VAL A 150 7.06 10.55 -0.22
CA VAL A 150 7.23 12.00 -0.38
C VAL A 150 6.92 12.36 -1.82
N ARG A 151 5.85 13.10 -1.98
CA ARG A 151 5.47 13.72 -3.24
C ARG A 151 6.10 15.09 -3.36
N THR A 152 6.73 15.37 -4.50
CA THR A 152 7.27 16.69 -4.83
C THR A 152 6.30 17.41 -5.76
N ILE A 153 5.74 18.53 -5.31
CA ILE A 153 4.81 19.35 -6.10
C ILE A 153 5.56 20.05 -7.23
N ASN A 154 6.71 20.65 -6.91
CA ASN A 154 7.57 21.31 -7.88
C ASN A 154 8.45 20.28 -8.60
N GLY A 155 8.10 19.94 -9.83
CA GLY A 155 8.85 18.99 -10.67
C GLY A 155 8.12 17.68 -10.91
N PHE A 156 7.04 17.41 -10.14
CA PHE A 156 6.20 16.20 -10.20
C PHE A 156 6.99 14.92 -9.92
N GLY A 157 6.61 14.17 -8.90
CA GLY A 157 7.29 12.90 -8.59
C GLY A 157 6.99 12.35 -7.20
N ASN A 158 6.96 11.04 -7.11
CA ASN A 158 6.85 10.31 -5.85
C ASN A 158 8.20 9.63 -5.55
N ARG A 159 8.64 9.71 -4.30
CA ARG A 159 9.80 8.96 -3.80
C ARG A 159 9.46 8.32 -2.47
N MET A 160 9.92 7.10 -2.25
CA MET A 160 9.86 6.50 -0.93
C MET A 160 10.83 7.23 -0.01
N LEU A 161 10.37 7.67 1.16
CA LEU A 161 11.19 8.33 2.18
C LEU A 161 12.24 7.37 2.75
N PHE A 162 11.83 6.13 2.96
CA PHE A 162 12.64 5.04 3.48
C PHE A 162 12.59 3.89 2.48
N GLY A 163 13.53 3.84 1.54
CA GLY A 163 13.54 2.81 0.50
C GLY A 163 13.98 3.34 -0.85
N GLY A 164 15.28 3.56 -1.01
CA GLY A 164 15.89 3.49 -2.33
C GLY A 164 16.04 2.01 -2.71
N THR A 165 15.77 1.68 -3.95
CA THR A 165 15.78 0.36 -4.59
C THR A 165 17.09 -0.47 -4.49
N ASP A 166 18.08 -0.07 -3.70
CA ASP A 166 19.37 -0.77 -3.59
C ASP A 166 19.50 -1.65 -2.33
N SER A 167 18.71 -1.44 -1.28
CA SER A 167 18.93 -2.14 0.00
C SER A 167 18.13 -3.45 0.14
N ILE A 168 16.95 -3.54 -0.48
CA ILE A 168 16.06 -4.71 -0.34
C ILE A 168 16.19 -5.66 -1.53
N LYS A 169 16.41 -5.15 -2.75
CA LYS A 169 16.69 -6.02 -3.92
C LYS A 169 17.96 -6.84 -3.66
N ASN A 170 19.05 -6.22 -3.21
CA ASN A 170 20.32 -6.92 -2.94
C ASN A 170 20.29 -7.94 -1.78
N ALA A 171 19.29 -7.91 -0.90
CA ALA A 171 19.18 -8.89 0.18
C ALA A 171 18.43 -10.17 -0.24
N LEU A 172 17.73 -10.16 -1.38
CA LEU A 172 16.88 -11.28 -1.85
C LEU A 172 17.08 -11.67 -3.32
N SER A 173 17.82 -10.91 -4.13
CA SER A 173 18.10 -11.27 -5.53
C SER A 173 19.45 -11.96 -5.69
N VAL A 174 19.40 -13.26 -6.02
CA VAL A 174 20.49 -14.00 -6.66
C VAL A 174 20.77 -13.37 -8.04
N SER A 175 22.05 -13.05 -8.27
CA SER A 175 22.74 -12.67 -9.52
C SER A 175 22.19 -11.53 -10.40
N PRO A 176 23.03 -10.54 -10.76
CA PRO A 176 22.75 -9.59 -11.82
C PRO A 176 23.20 -10.15 -13.17
N GLU A 177 22.26 -10.56 -14.02
CA GLU A 177 22.54 -10.79 -15.45
C GLU A 177 21.62 -9.94 -16.34
N SER A 178 22.28 -9.11 -17.16
CA SER A 178 21.85 -8.47 -18.40
C SER A 178 20.46 -7.80 -18.43
N VAL A 179 20.49 -6.47 -18.44
CA VAL A 179 19.40 -5.63 -18.97
C VAL A 179 19.25 -5.92 -20.46
N SER A 180 18.26 -6.75 -20.80
CA SER A 180 17.77 -6.95 -22.16
C SER A 180 16.54 -6.06 -22.36
N LEU A 181 16.49 -5.31 -23.46
CA LEU A 181 15.45 -4.33 -23.81
C LEU A 181 14.07 -4.95 -24.17
N ASN A 182 13.73 -6.13 -23.64
CA ASN A 182 12.51 -6.87 -23.99
C ASN A 182 11.56 -7.23 -22.82
N ASN A 183 11.79 -6.75 -21.59
CA ASN A 183 10.90 -7.07 -20.46
C ASN A 183 9.87 -5.97 -20.17
N ILE A 184 8.99 -5.68 -21.13
CA ILE A 184 7.77 -4.87 -20.85
C ILE A 184 6.92 -5.55 -19.76
N ASP A 185 6.88 -6.88 -19.77
CA ASP A 185 6.09 -7.70 -18.83
C ASP A 185 6.55 -7.59 -17.37
N GLU A 186 7.80 -7.18 -17.10
CA GLU A 186 8.26 -6.97 -15.71
C GLU A 186 7.92 -5.57 -15.16
N GLN A 187 7.55 -4.63 -16.02
CA GLN A 187 7.27 -3.23 -15.64
C GLN A 187 5.76 -2.92 -15.56
N VAL A 188 4.93 -3.83 -16.09
CA VAL A 188 3.48 -3.73 -16.09
C VAL A 188 2.89 -4.80 -15.18
N PHE A 189 2.15 -4.38 -14.15
CA PHE A 189 1.40 -5.30 -13.30
C PHE A 189 0.06 -5.62 -13.96
N SER A 190 0.05 -6.61 -14.85
CA SER A 190 -1.16 -7.04 -15.58
C SER A 190 -2.05 -7.98 -14.77
N HIS A 191 -1.48 -8.77 -13.87
CA HIS A 191 -2.21 -9.71 -13.03
C HIS A 191 -1.46 -10.02 -11.73
N GLY A 192 -2.22 -10.43 -10.71
CA GLY A 192 -1.70 -10.97 -9.44
C GLY A 192 -1.20 -12.41 -9.54
N SER A 193 -1.04 -13.05 -8.39
CA SER A 193 -0.58 -14.44 -8.35
C SER A 193 -1.59 -15.39 -9.00
N ARG A 194 -1.09 -16.29 -9.86
CA ARG A 194 -1.91 -17.38 -10.43
C ARG A 194 -2.03 -18.61 -9.54
N THR A 195 -1.22 -18.68 -8.49
CA THR A 195 -1.06 -19.88 -7.66
C THR A 195 -1.32 -19.65 -6.17
N ARG A 196 -1.26 -18.40 -5.70
CA ARG A 196 -1.52 -18.04 -4.30
C ARG A 196 -2.93 -17.51 -4.13
N GLY A 197 -3.87 -18.43 -3.93
CA GLY A 197 -5.29 -18.10 -3.71
C GLY A 197 -6.03 -17.75 -5.01
N LYS A 198 -7.35 -17.65 -4.89
CA LYS A 198 -8.25 -17.24 -5.98
C LYS A 198 -8.68 -15.79 -5.79
N THR A 199 -7.74 -14.85 -5.83
CA THR A 199 -8.07 -13.42 -5.70
C THR A 199 -8.16 -12.76 -7.07
N VAL A 200 -9.09 -11.84 -7.26
CA VAL A 200 -9.22 -11.00 -8.47
C VAL A 200 -9.43 -9.54 -8.06
N SER A 201 -9.16 -8.60 -8.97
CA SER A 201 -9.47 -7.19 -8.73
C SER A 201 -10.43 -6.66 -9.78
N LEU A 202 -11.58 -6.17 -9.31
CA LEU A 202 -12.45 -5.32 -10.10
C LEU A 202 -11.92 -3.89 -9.98
N VAL A 203 -11.60 -3.27 -11.11
CA VAL A 203 -11.12 -1.88 -11.15
C VAL A 203 -12.09 -1.00 -11.92
N PHE A 204 -12.30 0.21 -11.47
CA PHE A 204 -13.33 1.09 -12.02
C PHE A 204 -12.72 2.33 -12.65
N ASN A 205 -13.01 2.56 -13.94
CA ASN A 205 -12.48 3.69 -14.70
C ASN A 205 -13.47 4.86 -14.70
N ALA A 206 -13.18 5.89 -13.91
CA ALA A 206 -13.93 7.14 -13.86
C ALA A 206 -13.28 8.17 -14.80
N ILE A 207 -13.83 8.34 -16.02
CA ILE A 207 -13.18 9.06 -17.11
C ILE A 207 -13.78 10.47 -17.33
N ASP A 208 -15.07 10.55 -17.62
CA ASP A 208 -15.72 11.80 -18.06
C ASP A 208 -17.15 11.99 -17.55
N GLY A 209 -17.84 10.92 -17.16
CA GLY A 209 -19.18 10.94 -16.58
C GLY A 209 -19.24 10.20 -15.25
N ASP A 210 -20.16 10.59 -14.38
CA ASP A 210 -20.41 9.99 -13.06
C ASP A 210 -21.71 9.16 -13.00
N LEU A 211 -22.38 8.98 -14.14
CA LEU A 211 -23.55 8.09 -14.25
C LEU A 211 -23.20 6.69 -13.75
N GLY A 212 -24.03 6.16 -12.85
CA GLY A 212 -23.87 4.85 -12.24
C GLY A 212 -22.91 4.80 -11.06
N LEU A 213 -22.15 5.86 -10.77
CA LEU A 213 -21.20 5.86 -9.65
C LEU A 213 -21.91 5.61 -8.31
N GLY A 214 -23.04 6.28 -8.07
CA GLY A 214 -23.81 6.12 -6.83
C GLY A 214 -24.29 4.68 -6.63
N ASP A 215 -24.83 4.06 -7.68
CA ASP A 215 -25.31 2.68 -7.65
C ASP A 215 -24.15 1.70 -7.42
N VAL A 216 -23.03 1.89 -8.12
CA VAL A 216 -21.82 1.08 -7.96
C VAL A 216 -21.29 1.16 -6.52
N LEU A 217 -21.18 2.36 -5.95
CA LEU A 217 -20.74 2.53 -4.56
C LEU A 217 -21.71 1.89 -3.56
N SER A 218 -23.02 1.94 -3.82
CA SER A 218 -24.02 1.26 -3.00
C SER A 218 -23.85 -0.25 -3.05
N ILE A 219 -23.73 -0.84 -4.25
CA ILE A 219 -23.53 -2.28 -4.42
C ILE A 219 -22.24 -2.71 -3.73
N LEU A 220 -21.12 -2.03 -3.98
CA LEU A 220 -19.84 -2.38 -3.34
C LEU A 220 -19.92 -2.35 -1.82
N LYS A 221 -20.66 -1.39 -1.25
CA LYS A 221 -20.92 -1.32 0.19
C LYS A 221 -21.77 -2.47 0.69
N ASP A 222 -22.83 -2.84 -0.03
CA ASP A 222 -23.73 -3.94 0.36
C ASP A 222 -23.00 -5.29 0.38
N TYR A 223 -22.04 -5.48 -0.53
CA TYR A 223 -21.14 -6.64 -0.54
C TYR A 223 -19.93 -6.51 0.40
N ASN A 224 -19.77 -5.39 1.09
CA ASN A 224 -18.61 -5.06 1.93
C ASN A 224 -17.26 -5.21 1.19
N LEU A 225 -17.22 -4.79 -0.08
CA LEU A 225 -16.04 -4.90 -0.94
C LEU A 225 -15.24 -3.61 -0.97
N LYS A 226 -13.92 -3.77 -1.02
CA LYS A 226 -12.97 -2.70 -1.35
C LYS A 226 -12.34 -3.01 -2.70
N VAL A 227 -12.28 -1.99 -3.56
CA VAL A 227 -11.85 -2.07 -4.95
C VAL A 227 -10.99 -0.86 -5.29
N THR A 228 -10.46 -0.81 -6.52
CA THR A 228 -9.62 0.28 -6.99
C THR A 228 -10.35 1.11 -8.05
N PHE A 229 -10.41 2.42 -7.87
CA PHE A 229 -10.92 3.37 -8.86
C PHE A 229 -9.75 4.11 -9.53
N PHE A 230 -9.65 4.02 -10.86
CA PHE A 230 -8.76 4.85 -11.65
C PHE A 230 -9.49 6.10 -12.12
N ILE A 231 -9.01 7.26 -11.69
CA ILE A 231 -9.71 8.54 -11.83
C ILE A 231 -8.97 9.44 -12.81
N ASN A 232 -9.64 9.84 -13.88
CA ASN A 232 -9.09 10.75 -14.87
C ASN A 232 -9.22 12.21 -14.42
N GLY A 233 -8.29 13.06 -14.84
CA GLY A 233 -8.38 14.49 -14.52
C GLY A 233 -9.59 15.21 -15.12
N ASP A 234 -10.10 14.77 -16.27
CA ASP A 234 -11.34 15.29 -16.86
C ASP A 234 -12.56 14.97 -15.99
N PHE A 235 -12.62 13.78 -15.38
CA PHE A 235 -13.66 13.40 -14.42
C PHE A 235 -13.65 14.33 -13.21
N ILE A 236 -12.46 14.54 -12.60
CA ILE A 236 -12.30 15.37 -11.40
C ILE A 236 -12.82 16.79 -11.63
N ARG A 237 -12.45 17.39 -12.77
CA ARG A 237 -12.86 18.77 -13.11
C ARG A 237 -14.36 18.90 -13.38
N ARG A 238 -14.99 17.88 -13.96
CA ARG A 238 -16.41 17.94 -14.33
C ARG A 238 -17.32 17.56 -13.16
N HIS A 239 -16.87 16.66 -12.29
CA HIS A 239 -17.67 16.06 -11.23
C HIS A 239 -16.92 16.12 -9.88
N PRO A 240 -16.63 17.33 -9.35
CA PRO A 240 -15.87 17.47 -8.10
C PRO A 240 -16.60 16.85 -6.89
N GLU A 241 -17.93 16.98 -6.81
CA GLU A 241 -18.72 16.36 -5.73
C GLU A 241 -18.63 14.83 -5.76
N SER A 242 -18.83 14.23 -6.94
CA SER A 242 -18.70 12.78 -7.15
C SER A 242 -17.29 12.29 -6.84
N THR A 243 -16.27 13.10 -7.12
CA THR A 243 -14.87 12.82 -6.76
C THR A 243 -14.66 12.80 -5.25
N ARG A 244 -15.26 13.73 -4.49
CA ARG A 244 -15.18 13.73 -3.01
C ARG A 244 -15.88 12.52 -2.41
N ILE A 245 -17.08 12.20 -2.88
CA ILE A 245 -17.84 11.01 -2.45
C ILE A 245 -17.00 9.75 -2.67
N LEU A 246 -16.41 9.61 -3.86
CA LEU A 246 -15.55 8.48 -4.19
C LEU A 246 -14.33 8.43 -3.27
N ALA A 247 -13.64 9.55 -3.04
CA ALA A 247 -12.49 9.60 -2.13
C ALA A 247 -12.87 9.25 -0.68
N GLU A 248 -14.08 9.60 -0.23
CA GLU A 248 -14.60 9.32 1.12
C GLU A 248 -15.12 7.89 1.32
N SER A 249 -15.48 7.19 0.25
CA SER A 249 -15.98 5.81 0.27
C SER A 249 -14.99 4.77 0.83
N GLY A 250 -13.71 5.15 0.92
CA GLY A 250 -12.64 4.31 1.44
C GLY A 250 -12.23 3.17 0.50
N HIS A 251 -12.51 3.30 -0.80
CA HIS A 251 -11.89 2.48 -1.84
C HIS A 251 -10.46 2.98 -2.15
N GLU A 252 -9.64 2.15 -2.79
CA GLU A 252 -8.34 2.57 -3.30
C GLU A 252 -8.55 3.48 -4.52
N THR A 253 -7.82 4.59 -4.60
CA THR A 253 -7.94 5.55 -5.70
C THR A 253 -6.59 5.72 -6.38
N ALA A 254 -6.56 5.57 -7.71
CA ALA A 254 -5.37 5.54 -8.55
C ALA A 254 -5.53 6.48 -9.76
N SER A 255 -4.44 6.77 -10.46
CA SER A 255 -4.46 7.73 -11.58
C SER A 255 -4.88 7.09 -12.92
N LEU A 256 -5.87 7.66 -13.60
CA LEU A 256 -6.16 7.41 -15.02
C LEU A 256 -5.62 8.55 -15.90
N PHE A 257 -4.49 9.14 -15.52
CA PHE A 257 -3.88 10.28 -16.20
C PHE A 257 -4.73 11.57 -16.19
N TYR A 258 -4.13 12.70 -16.53
CA TYR A 258 -4.76 14.02 -16.43
C TYR A 258 -5.84 14.30 -17.49
N THR A 259 -5.72 13.70 -18.67
CA THR A 259 -6.64 13.91 -19.78
C THR A 259 -6.85 12.61 -20.53
N TYR A 260 -8.06 12.39 -21.03
CA TYR A 260 -8.40 11.18 -21.78
C TYR A 260 -8.12 11.37 -23.28
N MET A 261 -6.92 11.00 -23.74
CA MET A 261 -6.46 11.20 -25.13
C MET A 261 -5.61 10.05 -25.66
N ASN A 262 -5.74 9.71 -26.95
CA ASN A 262 -5.06 8.54 -27.50
C ASN A 262 -3.56 8.77 -27.52
N MET A 263 -2.85 8.09 -26.61
CA MET A 263 -1.40 8.23 -26.44
C MET A 263 -0.60 7.52 -27.55
N THR A 264 -1.25 6.82 -28.49
CA THR A 264 -0.59 6.32 -29.71
C THR A 264 -0.69 7.29 -30.88
N ASP A 265 -1.41 8.40 -30.75
CA ASP A 265 -1.62 9.34 -31.85
C ASP A 265 -0.35 10.16 -32.11
N LEU A 266 0.23 9.96 -33.28
CA LEU A 266 1.49 10.57 -33.73
C LEU A 266 1.44 12.11 -33.79
N ARG A 267 0.25 12.72 -33.75
CA ARG A 267 0.09 14.18 -33.65
C ARG A 267 0.57 14.72 -32.30
N TYR A 268 0.65 13.87 -31.28
CA TYR A 268 1.09 14.25 -29.95
C TYR A 268 2.43 13.61 -29.61
N ARG A 269 3.33 14.41 -29.05
CA ARG A 269 4.61 13.90 -28.55
C ARG A 269 4.44 13.39 -27.13
N ILE A 270 4.36 12.07 -26.98
CA ILE A 270 4.32 11.40 -25.67
C ILE A 270 5.76 11.16 -25.19
N ASP A 271 6.37 12.23 -24.69
CA ASP A 271 7.68 12.17 -24.04
C ASP A 271 7.54 12.00 -22.51
N LYS A 272 8.67 11.72 -21.86
CA LYS A 272 8.74 11.58 -20.40
C LYS A 272 8.14 12.78 -19.65
N ASN A 273 8.43 14.01 -20.10
CA ASN A 273 7.92 15.21 -19.45
C ASN A 273 6.39 15.32 -19.55
N PHE A 274 5.81 14.86 -20.67
CA PHE A 274 4.36 14.79 -20.83
C PHE A 274 3.73 13.83 -19.81
N VAL A 275 4.28 12.62 -19.67
CA VAL A 275 3.78 11.61 -18.72
C VAL A 275 3.91 12.12 -17.28
N VAL A 276 5.10 12.61 -16.91
CA VAL A 276 5.42 13.14 -15.57
C VAL A 276 4.47 14.26 -15.17
N LYS A 277 4.28 15.25 -16.05
CA LYS A 277 3.38 16.39 -15.79
C LYS A 277 1.93 15.97 -15.75
N GLY A 278 1.53 15.01 -16.58
CA GLY A 278 0.15 14.52 -16.61
C GLY A 278 -0.21 13.79 -15.32
N LEU A 279 0.61 12.84 -14.88
CA LEU A 279 0.40 12.15 -13.60
C LEU A 279 0.39 13.16 -12.44
N GLY A 280 1.41 14.01 -12.41
CA GLY A 280 1.56 15.04 -11.40
C GLY A 280 0.34 15.95 -11.26
N ARG A 281 -0.15 16.49 -12.39
CA ARG A 281 -1.34 17.33 -12.40
C ARG A 281 -2.59 16.60 -11.94
N ASN A 282 -2.74 15.32 -12.29
CA ASN A 282 -3.92 14.54 -11.92
C ASN A 282 -4.02 14.34 -10.40
N GLU A 283 -2.91 14.04 -9.73
CA GLU A 283 -2.88 13.93 -8.27
C GLU A 283 -3.01 15.29 -7.58
N ASP A 284 -2.46 16.35 -8.15
CA ASP A 284 -2.58 17.70 -7.57
C ASP A 284 -4.02 18.19 -7.57
N ILE A 285 -4.75 18.01 -8.69
CA ILE A 285 -6.18 18.36 -8.72
C ILE A 285 -7.02 17.41 -7.86
N PHE A 286 -6.69 16.12 -7.78
CA PHE A 286 -7.39 15.18 -6.92
C PHE A 286 -7.27 15.58 -5.45
N PHE A 287 -6.06 15.92 -5.01
CA PHE A 287 -5.82 16.37 -3.65
C PHE A 287 -6.46 17.72 -3.34
N GLN A 288 -6.41 18.68 -4.27
CA GLN A 288 -7.09 19.96 -4.11
C GLN A 288 -8.60 19.79 -3.89
N GLU A 289 -9.21 18.82 -4.59
CA GLU A 289 -10.64 18.56 -4.47
C GLU A 289 -11.02 17.75 -3.22
N THR A 290 -10.15 16.84 -2.77
CA THR A 290 -10.53 15.80 -1.78
C THR A 290 -9.73 15.83 -0.47
N GLY A 291 -8.58 16.50 -0.45
CA GLY A 291 -7.59 16.41 0.63
C GLY A 291 -6.94 15.03 0.79
N LYS A 292 -7.14 14.11 -0.17
CA LYS A 292 -6.58 12.76 -0.18
C LYS A 292 -5.60 12.55 -1.32
N GLU A 293 -4.75 11.56 -1.18
CA GLU A 293 -3.72 11.20 -2.16
C GLU A 293 -4.20 10.03 -3.01
N LEU A 294 -3.79 10.00 -4.29
CA LEU A 294 -3.90 8.80 -5.12
C LEU A 294 -2.77 7.85 -4.75
N SER A 295 -2.99 6.56 -4.94
CA SER A 295 -1.95 5.54 -4.92
C SER A 295 -0.93 5.81 -6.04
N THR A 296 0.26 5.23 -5.90
CA THR A 296 1.29 5.20 -6.94
C THR A 296 0.97 4.20 -8.05
N PHE A 297 -0.30 3.80 -8.17
CA PHE A 297 -0.83 3.03 -9.29
C PHE A 297 -1.39 3.94 -10.35
N TRP A 298 -1.19 3.55 -11.59
CA TRP A 298 -1.81 4.25 -12.70
C TRP A 298 -1.95 3.35 -13.92
N HIS A 299 -2.79 3.75 -14.86
CA HIS A 299 -2.71 3.25 -16.23
C HIS A 299 -3.01 4.37 -17.22
N ALA A 300 -2.48 4.23 -18.44
CA ALA A 300 -2.78 5.16 -19.51
C ALA A 300 -4.22 5.01 -20.00
N PRO A 301 -4.84 6.06 -20.58
CA PRO A 301 -6.04 5.92 -21.39
C PRO A 301 -5.92 4.76 -22.39
N TRP A 302 -6.97 3.95 -22.51
CA TRP A 302 -7.02 2.68 -23.28
C TRP A 302 -5.92 1.66 -22.95
N TYR A 303 -5.28 1.76 -21.78
CA TYR A 303 -4.20 0.88 -21.36
C TYR A 303 -3.02 0.87 -22.34
N VAL A 304 -2.76 1.98 -23.03
CA VAL A 304 -1.64 2.11 -23.97
C VAL A 304 -0.30 2.03 -23.23
N VAL A 305 0.56 1.12 -23.68
CA VAL A 305 1.90 0.92 -23.14
C VAL A 305 2.94 1.24 -24.22
N SER A 306 4.00 1.96 -23.84
CA SER A 306 5.20 2.14 -24.64
C SER A 306 6.44 2.16 -23.74
N PRO A 307 7.64 1.86 -24.27
CA PRO A 307 8.88 1.96 -23.48
C PRO A 307 9.09 3.36 -22.86
N SER A 308 8.75 4.42 -23.60
CA SER A 308 8.87 5.80 -23.09
C SER A 308 7.92 6.10 -21.95
N ILE A 309 6.71 5.52 -21.96
CA ILE A 309 5.74 5.63 -20.86
C ILE A 309 6.29 4.89 -19.64
N LEU A 310 6.73 3.65 -19.80
CA LEU A 310 7.19 2.83 -18.68
C LEU A 310 8.43 3.42 -18.01
N GLU A 311 9.44 3.82 -18.80
CA GLU A 311 10.66 4.47 -18.30
C GLU A 311 10.35 5.73 -17.48
N ALA A 312 9.46 6.60 -17.99
CA ALA A 312 9.04 7.80 -17.29
C ALA A 312 8.39 7.49 -15.93
N THR A 313 7.61 6.41 -15.86
CA THR A 313 6.84 6.06 -14.67
C THR A 313 7.64 5.32 -13.60
N GLN A 314 8.61 4.49 -14.01
CA GLN A 314 9.53 3.86 -13.09
C GLN A 314 10.38 4.88 -12.33
N GLU A 315 10.88 5.92 -13.01
CA GLU A 315 11.66 6.97 -12.36
C GLU A 315 10.87 7.75 -11.30
N MET A 316 9.56 7.80 -11.43
CA MET A 316 8.65 8.44 -10.48
C MET A 316 8.07 7.46 -9.44
N ASN A 317 8.54 6.21 -9.41
CA ASN A 317 8.04 5.14 -8.55
C ASN A 317 6.54 4.84 -8.73
N TYR A 318 5.99 5.03 -9.92
CA TYR A 318 4.66 4.48 -10.21
C TYR A 318 4.76 3.04 -10.69
N LEU A 319 3.72 2.27 -10.36
CA LEU A 319 3.45 0.97 -10.96
C LEU A 319 2.37 1.14 -12.03
N TYR A 320 2.70 0.75 -13.26
CA TYR A 320 1.71 0.68 -14.34
C TYR A 320 0.83 -0.54 -14.13
N ILE A 321 -0.49 -0.34 -14.09
CA ILE A 321 -1.49 -1.40 -13.93
C ILE A 321 -2.06 -1.78 -15.30
N GLY A 322 -1.91 -3.04 -15.66
CA GLY A 322 -2.49 -3.60 -16.87
C GLY A 322 -3.94 -4.03 -16.69
N ARG A 323 -4.46 -4.70 -17.72
CA ARG A 323 -5.73 -5.42 -17.66
C ARG A 323 -5.49 -6.84 -18.17
N ASP A 324 -5.90 -7.83 -17.38
CA ASP A 324 -5.77 -9.23 -17.75
C ASP A 324 -6.97 -9.68 -18.59
N VAL A 325 -8.15 -9.20 -18.23
CA VAL A 325 -9.41 -9.43 -18.92
C VAL A 325 -9.88 -8.08 -19.48
N ASP A 326 -10.26 -8.04 -20.75
CA ASP A 326 -10.94 -6.88 -21.35
C ASP A 326 -12.42 -7.23 -21.55
N PRO A 327 -13.33 -6.66 -20.75
CA PRO A 327 -14.76 -6.91 -20.92
C PRO A 327 -15.29 -6.39 -22.24
N LEU A 328 -14.66 -5.38 -22.86
CA LEU A 328 -15.16 -4.66 -24.05
C LEU A 328 -16.38 -3.77 -23.79
N ASP A 329 -16.59 -3.36 -22.53
CA ASP A 329 -17.68 -2.47 -22.12
C ASP A 329 -17.60 -1.05 -22.71
N TRP A 330 -16.43 -0.68 -23.24
CA TRP A 330 -16.14 0.59 -23.88
C TRP A 330 -16.58 0.65 -25.36
N ILE A 331 -16.93 -0.46 -25.98
CA ILE A 331 -17.39 -0.49 -27.39
C ILE A 331 -18.80 0.14 -27.47
N VAL A 332 -19.05 0.99 -28.47
CA VAL A 332 -20.33 1.71 -28.60
C VAL A 332 -21.14 1.21 -29.80
N SER A 333 -22.46 1.38 -29.76
CA SER A 333 -23.38 0.85 -30.77
C SER A 333 -23.37 1.64 -32.08
N ASP A 334 -22.94 2.91 -32.05
CA ASP A 334 -22.88 3.79 -33.21
C ASP A 334 -21.72 3.48 -34.18
N GLY A 335 -20.78 2.61 -33.76
CA GLY A 335 -19.64 2.19 -34.55
C GLY A 335 -18.47 3.18 -34.60
N SER A 336 -18.50 4.26 -33.82
CA SER A 336 -17.40 5.24 -33.74
C SER A 336 -16.08 4.65 -33.23
N THR A 337 -16.11 3.48 -32.58
CA THR A 337 -14.91 2.72 -32.18
C THR A 337 -14.26 1.94 -33.32
N GLY A 338 -14.91 1.82 -34.49
CA GLY A 338 -14.40 1.05 -35.63
C GLY A 338 -14.44 -0.47 -35.47
N ILE A 339 -15.00 -0.99 -34.36
CA ILE A 339 -15.11 -2.42 -34.04
C ILE A 339 -16.52 -2.79 -33.60
N ARG A 340 -17.53 -2.25 -34.29
CA ARG A 340 -18.96 -2.43 -33.97
C ARG A 340 -19.38 -3.90 -33.89
N ASP A 341 -18.78 -4.77 -34.69
CA ASP A 341 -19.11 -6.20 -34.73
C ASP A 341 -18.76 -6.94 -33.43
N MET A 342 -17.94 -6.32 -32.56
CA MET A 342 -17.61 -6.82 -31.23
C MET A 342 -18.51 -6.23 -30.13
N TYR A 343 -19.55 -5.46 -30.49
CA TYR A 343 -20.50 -4.91 -29.52
C TYR A 343 -21.31 -6.04 -28.85
N MET A 344 -21.37 -6.00 -27.53
CA MET A 344 -22.05 -6.97 -26.67
C MET A 344 -22.92 -6.22 -25.65
N ARG A 345 -24.06 -6.79 -25.25
CA ARG A 345 -24.91 -6.25 -24.18
C ARG A 345 -24.34 -6.58 -22.82
N SER A 346 -24.78 -5.87 -21.78
CA SER A 346 -24.25 -6.01 -20.41
C SER A 346 -24.25 -7.46 -19.90
N ALA A 347 -25.28 -8.26 -20.22
CA ALA A 347 -25.32 -9.67 -19.84
C ALA A 347 -24.21 -10.50 -20.52
N ASP A 348 -24.02 -10.34 -21.83
CA ASP A 348 -22.97 -11.04 -22.59
C ASP A 348 -21.56 -10.62 -22.12
N LEU A 349 -21.40 -9.33 -21.74
CA LEU A 349 -20.16 -8.83 -21.15
C LEU A 349 -19.84 -9.53 -19.82
N VAL A 350 -20.85 -9.79 -18.98
CA VAL A 350 -20.67 -10.54 -17.72
C VAL A 350 -20.25 -11.97 -18.00
N GLU A 351 -20.93 -12.67 -18.92
CA GLU A 351 -20.58 -14.05 -19.30
C GLU A 351 -19.15 -14.13 -19.80
N ARG A 352 -18.77 -13.23 -20.71
CA ARG A 352 -17.39 -13.11 -21.22
C ARG A 352 -16.36 -12.98 -20.10
N VAL A 353 -16.61 -12.09 -19.13
CA VAL A 353 -15.69 -11.90 -18.00
C VAL A 353 -15.56 -13.18 -17.18
N LEU A 354 -16.67 -13.86 -16.91
CA LEU A 354 -16.67 -15.10 -16.13
C LEU A 354 -16.02 -16.28 -16.86
N GLU A 355 -16.03 -16.28 -18.20
CA GLU A 355 -15.31 -17.27 -19.02
C GLU A 355 -13.79 -17.01 -19.03
N ASP A 356 -13.38 -15.75 -19.10
CA ASP A 356 -11.97 -15.36 -19.26
C ASP A 356 -11.23 -15.25 -17.91
N VAL A 357 -11.94 -15.03 -16.80
CA VAL A 357 -11.34 -14.77 -15.48
C VAL A 357 -10.51 -15.94 -14.97
N ARG A 358 -9.34 -15.60 -14.41
CA ARG A 358 -8.41 -16.52 -13.76
C ARG A 358 -7.98 -15.96 -12.41
N PRO A 359 -7.43 -16.79 -11.50
CA PRO A 359 -6.79 -16.28 -10.29
C PRO A 359 -5.78 -15.20 -10.65
N GLY A 360 -5.80 -14.05 -9.97
CA GLY A 360 -4.95 -12.91 -10.25
C GLY A 360 -5.49 -11.92 -11.28
N SER A 361 -6.61 -12.17 -11.95
CA SER A 361 -7.09 -11.26 -13.01
C SER A 361 -7.45 -9.86 -12.49
N ILE A 362 -7.11 -8.85 -13.28
CA ILE A 362 -7.55 -7.45 -13.14
C ILE A 362 -8.58 -7.18 -14.22
N ILE A 363 -9.78 -6.76 -13.81
CA ILE A 363 -10.97 -6.64 -14.65
C ILE A 363 -11.48 -5.19 -14.58
N PRO A 364 -11.36 -4.41 -15.66
CA PRO A 364 -11.81 -3.02 -15.69
C PRO A 364 -13.30 -2.89 -15.98
N VAL A 365 -13.98 -2.00 -15.27
CA VAL A 365 -15.38 -1.60 -15.49
C VAL A 365 -15.42 -0.09 -15.66
N ARG A 366 -15.97 0.39 -16.77
CA ARG A 366 -16.08 1.82 -17.05
C ARG A 366 -17.32 2.41 -16.39
N ILE A 367 -17.13 3.52 -15.69
CA ILE A 367 -18.20 4.35 -15.13
C ILE A 367 -18.58 5.45 -16.14
N GLY A 368 -19.82 5.92 -16.06
CA GLY A 368 -20.32 6.99 -16.93
C GLY A 368 -20.83 6.48 -18.27
N ARG A 369 -21.01 7.41 -19.21
CA ARG A 369 -21.49 7.12 -20.56
C ARG A 369 -20.31 7.18 -21.54
N PRO A 370 -19.62 6.06 -21.86
CA PRO A 370 -18.56 6.00 -22.88
C PRO A 370 -18.96 6.50 -24.27
N GLY A 371 -20.25 6.58 -24.52
CA GLY A 371 -20.93 6.85 -25.77
C GLY A 371 -22.28 6.16 -25.76
N GLU A 372 -22.94 6.07 -26.92
CA GLU A 372 -24.25 5.44 -27.02
C GLU A 372 -24.12 3.91 -26.93
N ARG A 373 -24.81 3.32 -25.95
CA ARG A 373 -24.96 1.90 -25.72
C ARG A 373 -26.39 1.63 -25.25
N ASP A 374 -26.92 0.44 -25.55
CA ASP A 374 -28.25 0.01 -25.08
C ASP A 374 -28.27 -0.14 -23.54
N ASP A 375 -27.18 -0.67 -22.99
CA ASP A 375 -26.93 -0.88 -21.57
C ASP A 375 -25.42 -0.82 -21.25
N TYR A 376 -25.11 -0.73 -19.96
CA TYR A 376 -23.73 -0.58 -19.45
C TYR A 376 -23.37 -1.67 -18.45
N LEU A 377 -22.13 -2.15 -18.48
CA LEU A 377 -21.65 -3.24 -17.62
C LEU A 377 -21.86 -2.96 -16.13
N PHE A 378 -21.64 -1.73 -15.69
CA PHE A 378 -21.83 -1.35 -14.27
C PHE A 378 -23.27 -1.54 -13.77
N GLN A 379 -24.26 -1.63 -14.66
CA GLN A 379 -25.66 -1.89 -14.30
C GLN A 379 -25.91 -3.36 -13.91
N MET A 380 -25.01 -4.26 -14.29
CA MET A 380 -25.03 -5.70 -13.96
C MET A 380 -23.91 -6.07 -12.97
N LEU A 381 -23.42 -5.09 -12.20
CA LEU A 381 -22.28 -5.28 -11.31
C LEU A 381 -22.57 -6.33 -10.22
N ASP A 382 -23.80 -6.38 -9.71
CA ASP A 382 -24.26 -7.37 -8.74
C ASP A 382 -24.16 -8.80 -9.30
N LEU A 383 -24.60 -9.03 -10.55
CA LEU A 383 -24.48 -10.30 -11.24
C LEU A 383 -23.01 -10.70 -11.45
N LEU A 384 -22.17 -9.73 -11.86
CA LEU A 384 -20.74 -9.98 -12.04
C LEU A 384 -20.07 -10.37 -10.71
N ILE A 385 -20.32 -9.63 -9.64
CA ILE A 385 -19.80 -9.93 -8.30
C ILE A 385 -20.27 -11.31 -7.84
N ASN A 386 -21.56 -11.60 -7.93
CA ASN A 386 -22.10 -12.91 -7.56
C ASN A 386 -21.46 -14.04 -8.37
N GLY A 387 -21.24 -13.84 -9.68
CA GLY A 387 -20.57 -14.81 -10.55
C GLY A 387 -19.13 -15.10 -10.11
N LEU A 388 -18.37 -14.05 -9.78
CA LEU A 388 -17.00 -14.18 -9.28
C LEU A 388 -16.96 -14.89 -7.91
N LEU A 389 -17.81 -14.48 -6.97
CA LEU A 389 -17.89 -15.10 -5.64
C LEU A 389 -18.30 -16.58 -5.73
N ASN A 390 -19.27 -16.91 -6.57
CA ASN A 390 -19.68 -18.31 -6.82
C ASN A 390 -18.58 -19.14 -7.51
N GLY A 391 -17.71 -18.50 -8.30
CA GLY A 391 -16.49 -19.11 -8.84
C GLY A 391 -15.40 -19.39 -7.78
N GLY A 392 -15.63 -18.96 -6.55
CA GLY A 392 -14.71 -19.05 -5.42
C GLY A 392 -13.60 -18.01 -5.48
N TYR A 393 -13.86 -16.85 -6.10
CA TYR A 393 -12.92 -15.74 -6.14
C TYR A 393 -13.17 -14.73 -5.02
N ASP A 394 -12.10 -14.29 -4.36
CA ASP A 394 -12.12 -13.13 -3.47
C ASP A 394 -11.81 -11.86 -4.26
N ILE A 395 -12.63 -10.83 -4.09
CA ILE A 395 -12.47 -9.54 -4.79
C ILE A 395 -11.70 -8.59 -3.88
N VAL A 396 -10.54 -8.11 -4.34
CA VAL A 396 -9.58 -7.31 -3.56
C VAL A 396 -9.13 -6.07 -4.33
N THR A 397 -8.51 -5.10 -3.65
CA THR A 397 -7.88 -3.96 -4.33
C THR A 397 -6.64 -4.39 -5.12
N VAL A 398 -6.17 -3.54 -6.03
CA VAL A 398 -4.93 -3.79 -6.78
C VAL A 398 -3.73 -3.91 -5.85
N GLY A 399 -3.65 -3.09 -4.80
CA GLY A 399 -2.57 -3.18 -3.80
C GLY A 399 -2.57 -4.51 -3.04
N GLU A 400 -3.74 -4.95 -2.59
CA GLU A 400 -3.90 -6.26 -1.93
C GLU A 400 -3.56 -7.42 -2.87
N LEU A 401 -3.99 -7.33 -4.14
CA LEU A 401 -3.69 -8.31 -5.18
C LEU A 401 -2.18 -8.45 -5.43
N LYS A 402 -1.44 -7.34 -5.38
CA LYS A 402 0.01 -7.26 -5.59
C LYS A 402 0.80 -7.85 -4.43
N ILE A 403 0.45 -7.55 -3.18
CA ILE A 403 1.14 -8.06 -1.98
C ILE A 403 0.83 -9.56 -1.76
N GLY A 404 -0.32 -10.00 -2.26
CA GLY A 404 -0.92 -11.29 -1.95
C GLY A 404 -1.79 -11.14 -0.70
N PHE A 405 -3.10 -11.30 -0.88
CA PHE A 405 -4.09 -11.22 0.18
C PHE A 405 -3.69 -12.15 1.35
N ARG A 406 -3.67 -11.61 2.56
CA ARG A 406 -3.42 -12.34 3.80
C ARG A 406 -4.62 -12.08 4.70
N ASP A 407 -5.36 -13.14 5.00
CA ASP A 407 -6.49 -13.16 5.94
C ASP A 407 -6.13 -12.62 7.33
#